data_AF-A0A510DU57-F1
#
_entry.id   AF-A0A510DU57-F1
#
_cell.length_a   1.000
_cell.length_b   1.000
_cell.length_c   1.000
_cell.angle_alpha   90.00
_cell.angle_beta   90.00
_cell.angle_gamma   90.00
#
_symmetry.space_group_name_H-M   'P 1'
#
loop_
_entity.id
_entity.type
_entity.pdbx_description
1 polymer ?
#
loop_
_entity_poly.entity_id
_entity_poly.type
_entity_poly.pdbx_seq_one_letter_code
_entity_poly.pdbx_strand_id
1 'polypeptide(L)'
;MPQSLKPKSIKLLHYEEKKDDKRIFRQGVTLIEYEGQPSKIIQWSQLVEGDPFGEHETTYRINYGSESILRSFKVKYLGREGDKHRVLIKEGVSGCGTKTKRIENKELLVPDKLYQPYPLQQKSEEGKDPNPIECEICKAIVSVLCGLLAEGVAESVACDEACGEVCLIFIEDPVIYGICVVICIPSCDELLQLIISLGVATACGLGGEYLCQKAGLCC
;
A
#
# COMPACT_ATOMS: atom_id res chain seq x y z
N MET A 1 -3.36 -6.07 27.14
CA MET A 1 -2.31 -5.96 26.10
C MET A 1 -3.04 -5.93 24.77
N PRO A 2 -2.86 -4.92 23.92
CA PRO A 2 -3.32 -5.02 22.53
C PRO A 2 -2.62 -6.22 21.92
N GLN A 3 -3.38 -7.19 21.42
CA GLN A 3 -2.80 -8.30 20.66
C GLN A 3 -2.22 -7.71 19.37
N SER A 4 -0.95 -8.00 19.09
CA SER A 4 -0.26 -7.53 17.90
C SER A 4 -1.09 -7.85 16.66
N LEU A 5 -1.34 -6.86 15.82
CA LEU A 5 -1.99 -6.99 14.51
C LEU A 5 -0.96 -7.39 13.44
N LYS A 6 0.16 -7.99 13.86
CA LYS A 6 1.23 -8.47 12.99
C LYS A 6 0.72 -9.61 12.11
N PRO A 7 0.78 -9.46 10.78
CA PRO A 7 0.64 -10.58 9.87
C PRO A 7 1.77 -11.60 10.12
N LYS A 8 1.38 -12.85 10.28
CA LYS A 8 2.27 -14.03 10.29
C LYS A 8 2.66 -14.40 8.87
N SER A 9 1.71 -14.34 7.94
CA SER A 9 1.96 -14.58 6.52
C SER A 9 0.91 -13.92 5.65
N ILE A 10 1.33 -13.52 4.44
CA ILE A 10 0.45 -13.07 3.37
C ILE A 10 0.60 -14.04 2.21
N LYS A 11 -0.51 -14.64 1.79
CA LYS A 11 -0.55 -15.66 0.72
C LYS A 11 -1.52 -15.23 -0.36
N LEU A 12 -1.04 -15.16 -1.60
CA LEU A 12 -1.89 -15.00 -2.77
C LEU A 12 -2.51 -16.38 -3.11
N LEU A 13 -3.79 -16.56 -2.80
CA LEU A 13 -4.51 -17.81 -3.02
C LEU A 13 -4.99 -17.96 -4.47
N HIS A 14 -5.30 -16.83 -5.12
CA HIS A 14 -5.80 -16.82 -6.49
C HIS A 14 -5.35 -15.54 -7.20
N TYR A 15 -5.03 -15.67 -8.49
CA TYR A 15 -4.75 -14.57 -9.40
C TYR A 15 -5.26 -14.94 -10.79
N GLU A 16 -5.97 -14.01 -11.42
CA GLU A 16 -6.35 -14.09 -12.81
C GLU A 16 -6.13 -12.72 -13.47
N GLU A 17 -5.62 -12.73 -14.69
CA GLU A 17 -5.50 -11.55 -15.54
C GLU A 17 -6.17 -11.83 -16.88
N LYS A 18 -7.00 -10.89 -17.33
CA LYS A 18 -7.62 -10.86 -18.65
C LYS A 18 -7.23 -9.57 -19.33
N LYS A 19 -6.78 -9.66 -20.57
CA LYS A 19 -6.43 -8.52 -21.41
C LYS A 19 -7.29 -8.55 -22.66
N ASP A 20 -7.93 -7.43 -22.95
CA ASP A 20 -8.46 -7.09 -24.27
C ASP A 20 -7.72 -5.84 -24.80
N ASP A 21 -7.98 -5.45 -26.05
CA ASP A 21 -7.20 -4.40 -26.73
C ASP A 21 -7.15 -3.05 -26.01
N LYS A 22 -8.08 -2.79 -25.07
CA LYS A 22 -8.17 -1.50 -24.35
C LYS A 22 -8.27 -1.63 -22.84
N ARG A 23 -8.37 -2.86 -22.32
CA ARG A 23 -8.66 -3.11 -20.91
C ARG A 23 -7.80 -4.23 -20.37
N ILE A 24 -7.29 -4.00 -19.17
CA ILE A 24 -6.63 -5.01 -18.35
C ILE A 24 -7.50 -5.22 -17.13
N PHE A 25 -8.06 -6.41 -16.97
CA PHE A 25 -8.79 -6.81 -15.79
C PHE A 25 -7.96 -7.82 -14.99
N ARG A 26 -7.66 -7.49 -13.75
CA ARG A 26 -6.97 -8.37 -12.80
C ARG A 26 -7.87 -8.63 -11.62
N GLN A 27 -7.85 -9.86 -11.10
CA GLN A 27 -8.53 -10.18 -9.86
C GLN A 27 -7.76 -11.22 -9.07
N GLY A 28 -7.97 -11.23 -7.77
CA GLY A 28 -7.34 -12.22 -6.91
C GLY A 28 -7.92 -12.29 -5.52
N VAL A 29 -7.43 -13.29 -4.80
CA VAL A 29 -7.77 -13.55 -3.41
C VAL A 29 -6.49 -13.67 -2.60
N THR A 30 -6.36 -12.84 -1.57
CA THR A 30 -5.22 -12.84 -0.66
C THR A 30 -5.68 -13.25 0.73
N LEU A 31 -4.95 -14.17 1.36
CA LEU A 31 -5.11 -14.55 2.75
C LEU A 31 -4.03 -13.88 3.59
N ILE A 32 -4.45 -13.19 4.65
CA ILE A 32 -3.55 -12.65 5.67
C ILE A 32 -3.78 -13.46 6.95
N GLU A 33 -2.77 -14.21 7.37
CA GLU A 33 -2.77 -14.92 8.65
C GLU A 33 -2.16 -14.01 9.71
N TYR A 34 -2.78 -13.92 10.89
CA TYR A 34 -2.27 -13.14 12.02
C TYR A 34 -1.83 -14.06 13.15
N GLU A 35 -0.86 -13.64 13.95
CA GLU A 35 -0.48 -14.40 15.15
C GLU A 35 -1.55 -14.25 16.24
N GLY A 36 -2.17 -15.36 16.65
CA GLY A 36 -3.15 -15.38 17.74
C GLY A 36 -4.50 -14.73 17.42
N GLN A 37 -4.78 -14.41 16.15
CA GLN A 37 -6.04 -13.82 15.69
C GLN A 37 -6.59 -14.54 14.44
N PRO A 38 -7.90 -14.42 14.14
CA PRO A 38 -8.47 -14.97 12.92
C PRO A 38 -7.82 -14.38 11.66
N SER A 39 -7.56 -15.24 10.67
CA SER A 39 -7.08 -14.81 9.36
C SER A 39 -8.12 -13.94 8.63
N LYS A 40 -7.64 -13.02 7.79
CA LYS A 40 -8.48 -12.21 6.90
C LYS A 40 -8.34 -12.66 5.45
N ILE A 41 -9.45 -12.73 4.74
CA ILE A 41 -9.49 -12.93 3.29
C ILE A 41 -9.82 -11.60 2.63
N ILE A 42 -9.01 -11.21 1.65
CA ILE A 42 -9.19 -10.02 0.84
C ILE A 42 -9.45 -10.48 -0.59
N GLN A 43 -10.59 -10.08 -1.14
CA GLN A 43 -10.88 -10.23 -2.56
C GLN A 43 -10.65 -8.89 -3.23
N TRP A 44 -9.81 -8.83 -4.24
CA TRP A 44 -9.50 -7.59 -4.94
C TRP A 44 -9.67 -7.78 -6.44
N SER A 45 -10.08 -6.70 -7.12
CA SER A 45 -10.05 -6.61 -8.57
C SER A 45 -9.58 -5.22 -9.00
N GLN A 46 -8.85 -5.17 -10.10
CA GLN A 46 -8.39 -3.96 -10.77
C GLN A 46 -8.85 -4.00 -12.22
N LEU A 47 -9.52 -2.94 -12.67
CA LEU A 47 -9.79 -2.69 -14.08
C LEU A 47 -8.95 -1.49 -14.50
N VAL A 48 -8.10 -1.67 -15.51
CA VAL A 48 -7.35 -0.58 -16.15
C VAL A 48 -7.94 -0.39 -17.54
N GLU A 49 -8.42 0.81 -17.85
CA GLU A 49 -8.92 1.19 -19.17
C GLU A 49 -8.02 2.26 -19.78
N GLY A 50 -7.48 2.02 -20.98
CA GLY A 50 -6.52 2.92 -21.62
C GLY A 50 -5.10 2.34 -21.69
N ASP A 51 -4.11 3.20 -21.91
CA ASP A 51 -2.69 2.82 -22.03
C ASP A 51 -1.99 2.99 -20.67
N PRO A 52 -1.54 1.90 -20.00
CA PRO A 52 -0.81 2.00 -18.73
C PRO A 52 0.51 2.79 -18.82
N PHE A 53 1.08 2.98 -20.01
CA PHE A 53 2.24 3.84 -20.23
C PHE A 53 1.87 5.18 -20.90
N GLY A 54 0.59 5.52 -20.90
CA GLY A 54 0.02 6.74 -21.45
C GLY A 54 -1.00 7.35 -20.49
N GLU A 55 -2.25 7.48 -20.96
CA GLU A 55 -3.37 7.88 -20.11
C GLU A 55 -4.31 6.70 -19.89
N HIS A 56 -4.66 6.44 -18.63
CA HIS A 56 -5.52 5.34 -18.25
C HIS A 56 -6.38 5.68 -17.04
N GLU A 57 -7.47 4.94 -16.87
CA GLU A 57 -8.27 4.93 -15.66
C GLU A 57 -8.11 3.58 -14.96
N THR A 58 -7.71 3.60 -13.70
CA THR A 58 -7.58 2.41 -12.86
C THR A 58 -8.69 2.41 -11.83
N THR A 59 -9.54 1.38 -11.86
CA THR A 59 -10.61 1.14 -10.90
C THR A 59 -10.33 -0.08 -10.04
N TYR A 60 -10.34 0.09 -8.73
CA TYR A 60 -10.16 -0.93 -7.71
C TYR A 60 -11.47 -1.25 -7.02
N ARG A 61 -11.72 -2.56 -6.83
CA ARG A 61 -12.70 -3.06 -5.88
C ARG A 61 -11.99 -3.98 -4.88
N ILE A 62 -12.14 -3.71 -3.58
CA ILE A 62 -11.50 -4.48 -2.51
C ILE A 62 -12.59 -4.85 -1.50
N ASN A 63 -12.83 -6.15 -1.32
CA ASN A 63 -13.78 -6.68 -0.35
C ASN A 63 -13.03 -7.42 0.77
N TYR A 64 -13.36 -7.12 2.02
CA TYR A 64 -12.80 -7.79 3.19
C TYR A 64 -13.79 -7.73 4.36
N GLY A 65 -14.10 -8.88 4.95
CA GLY A 65 -15.17 -8.96 5.96
C GLY A 65 -16.51 -8.49 5.39
N SER A 66 -17.16 -7.53 6.05
CA SER A 66 -18.39 -6.86 5.58
C SER A 66 -18.13 -5.59 4.75
N GLU A 67 -16.88 -5.18 4.60
CA GLU A 67 -16.49 -3.94 3.94
C GLU A 67 -16.25 -4.16 2.44
N SER A 68 -16.64 -3.18 1.63
CA SER A 68 -16.39 -3.13 0.19
C SER A 68 -15.93 -1.73 -0.20
N ILE A 69 -14.71 -1.61 -0.69
CA ILE A 69 -14.10 -0.36 -1.15
C ILE A 69 -14.12 -0.35 -2.68
N LEU A 70 -14.61 0.75 -3.26
CA LEU A 70 -14.53 1.06 -4.69
C LEU A 70 -13.77 2.38 -4.85
N ARG A 71 -12.70 2.39 -5.66
CA ARG A 71 -11.89 3.58 -5.95
C ARG A 71 -11.53 3.62 -7.43
N SER A 72 -11.62 4.79 -8.04
CA SER A 72 -11.21 5.01 -9.43
C SER A 72 -10.24 6.18 -9.50
N PHE A 73 -9.23 6.05 -10.34
CA PHE A 73 -8.16 7.02 -10.51
C PHE A 73 -7.92 7.25 -12.00
N LYS A 74 -7.95 8.52 -12.43
CA LYS A 74 -7.47 8.93 -13.75
C LYS A 74 -5.98 9.23 -13.66
N VAL A 75 -5.20 8.47 -14.40
CA VAL A 75 -3.75 8.40 -14.27
C VAL A 75 -3.10 8.77 -15.60
N LYS A 76 -1.95 9.43 -15.51
CA LYS A 76 -1.06 9.70 -16.64
C LYS A 76 0.36 9.32 -16.30
N TYR A 77 0.95 8.46 -17.10
CA TYR A 77 2.37 8.17 -17.05
C TYR A 77 3.20 9.36 -17.55
N LEU A 78 4.20 9.79 -16.77
CA LEU A 78 5.07 10.93 -17.09
C LEU A 78 6.49 10.53 -17.49
N GLY A 79 6.85 9.25 -17.38
CA GLY A 79 8.20 8.74 -17.69
C GLY A 79 8.87 8.09 -16.49
N ARG A 80 10.21 8.05 -16.51
CA ARG A 80 11.02 7.47 -15.43
C ARG A 80 11.90 8.52 -14.78
N GLU A 81 12.17 8.34 -13.50
CA GLU A 81 13.16 9.05 -12.71
C GLU A 81 14.02 8.03 -11.96
N GLY A 82 15.21 7.73 -12.48
CA GLY A 82 16.06 6.66 -11.96
C GLY A 82 15.39 5.29 -12.08
N ASP A 83 15.25 4.60 -10.95
CA ASP A 83 14.61 3.30 -10.78
C ASP A 83 13.09 3.39 -10.47
N LYS A 84 12.49 4.57 -10.69
CA LYS A 84 11.07 4.82 -10.41
C LYS A 84 10.33 5.29 -11.65
N HIS A 85 9.05 4.92 -11.73
CA HIS A 85 8.07 5.44 -12.67
C HIS A 85 7.41 6.69 -12.08
N ARG A 86 7.37 7.75 -12.87
CA ARG A 86 6.73 9.01 -12.51
C ARG A 86 5.32 9.01 -13.05
N VAL A 87 4.34 9.15 -12.17
CA VAL A 87 2.92 9.00 -12.48
C VAL A 87 2.15 10.20 -11.93
N LEU A 88 1.20 10.72 -12.70
CA LEU A 88 0.29 11.79 -12.29
C LEU A 88 -1.12 11.23 -12.12
N ILE A 89 -1.64 11.26 -10.89
CA ILE A 89 -3.07 11.11 -10.66
C ILE A 89 -3.74 12.45 -10.94
N LYS A 90 -4.40 12.55 -12.10
CA LYS A 90 -5.17 13.75 -12.48
C LYS A 90 -6.39 13.93 -11.58
N GLU A 91 -7.08 12.83 -11.27
CA GLU A 91 -8.28 12.81 -10.44
C GLU A 91 -8.40 11.45 -9.75
N GLY A 92 -8.81 11.43 -8.49
CA GLY A 92 -9.15 10.20 -7.79
C GLY A 92 -9.58 10.43 -6.35
N VAL A 93 -9.69 9.34 -5.60
CA VAL A 93 -10.07 9.36 -4.18
C VAL A 93 -9.07 8.54 -3.38
N SER A 94 -8.40 9.19 -2.42
CA SER A 94 -7.49 8.54 -1.47
C SER A 94 -8.16 8.31 -0.11
N GLY A 95 -7.50 7.54 0.76
CA GLY A 95 -7.97 7.25 2.12
C GLY A 95 -8.32 5.79 2.35
N CYS A 96 -8.36 5.40 3.63
CA CYS A 96 -8.70 4.05 4.09
C CYS A 96 -10.10 4.01 4.71
N GLY A 97 -10.85 2.93 4.45
CA GLY A 97 -12.22 2.77 4.95
C GLY A 97 -13.19 3.83 4.42
N THR A 98 -13.95 4.44 5.32
CA THR A 98 -15.00 5.44 5.01
C THR A 98 -14.49 6.89 4.97
N LYS A 99 -13.30 7.16 5.51
CA LYS A 99 -12.67 8.48 5.45
C LYS A 99 -11.88 8.60 4.15
N THR A 100 -12.38 9.44 3.25
CA THR A 100 -11.79 9.62 1.92
C THR A 100 -11.59 11.07 1.58
N LYS A 101 -10.56 11.36 0.79
CA LYS A 101 -10.27 12.69 0.28
C LYS A 101 -10.14 12.66 -1.24
N ARG A 102 -10.70 13.66 -1.92
CA ARG A 102 -10.47 13.84 -3.34
C ARG A 102 -9.03 14.27 -3.56
N ILE A 103 -8.37 13.66 -4.54
CA ILE A 103 -7.02 14.04 -4.98
C ILE A 103 -7.08 14.49 -6.43
N GLU A 104 -6.35 15.56 -6.72
CA GLU A 104 -6.23 16.13 -8.07
C GLU A 104 -4.79 16.54 -8.32
N ASN A 105 -4.29 16.27 -9.53
CA ASN A 105 -2.94 16.57 -9.98
C ASN A 105 -1.83 16.14 -8.99
N LYS A 106 -1.97 14.95 -8.42
CA LYS A 106 -1.00 14.40 -7.47
C LYS A 106 0.04 13.58 -8.21
N GLU A 107 1.30 13.98 -8.09
CA GLU A 107 2.42 13.23 -8.65
C GLU A 107 2.93 12.17 -7.67
N LEU A 108 3.28 11.01 -8.19
CA LEU A 108 3.79 9.86 -7.46
C LEU A 108 5.02 9.29 -8.14
N LEU A 109 5.95 8.80 -7.34
CA LEU A 109 7.08 8.00 -7.77
C LEU A 109 6.82 6.54 -7.36
N VAL A 110 6.53 5.70 -8.35
CA VAL A 110 6.26 4.27 -8.17
C VAL A 110 7.54 3.49 -8.48
N PRO A 111 8.16 2.80 -7.51
CA PRO A 111 9.31 1.93 -7.76
C PRO A 111 9.09 0.95 -8.93
N ASP A 112 10.11 0.73 -9.78
CA ASP A 112 10.03 -0.16 -10.96
C ASP A 112 9.48 -1.55 -10.63
N LYS A 113 9.93 -2.11 -9.50
CA LYS A 113 9.46 -3.41 -9.00
C LYS A 113 7.94 -3.46 -8.82
N LEU A 114 7.29 -2.34 -8.51
CA LEU A 114 5.84 -2.21 -8.26
C LEU A 114 5.03 -1.86 -9.52
N TYR A 115 5.68 -1.65 -10.66
CA TYR A 115 5.00 -1.41 -11.94
C TYR A 115 4.60 -2.71 -12.64
N GLN A 116 5.07 -3.87 -12.16
CA GLN A 116 4.62 -5.19 -12.57
C GLN A 116 3.88 -5.88 -11.41
N PRO A 117 2.75 -6.54 -11.66
CA PRO A 117 1.95 -7.14 -10.59
C PRO A 117 2.74 -8.24 -9.84
N TYR A 118 2.56 -8.27 -8.51
CA TYR A 118 3.22 -9.16 -7.55
C TYR A 118 3.43 -10.65 -7.94
N PRO A 119 2.50 -11.35 -8.64
CA PRO A 119 2.74 -12.74 -9.05
C PRO A 119 3.92 -12.92 -10.03
N LEU A 120 4.36 -11.84 -10.70
CA LEU A 120 5.50 -11.84 -11.60
C LEU A 120 6.83 -11.52 -10.89
N GLN A 121 6.79 -10.92 -9.69
CA GLN A 121 7.98 -10.59 -8.90
C GLN A 121 8.59 -11.83 -8.21
N GLN A 122 7.79 -12.85 -7.90
CA GLN A 122 8.28 -14.08 -7.24
C GLN A 122 9.15 -14.98 -8.14
N LYS A 123 9.17 -14.77 -9.46
CA LYS A 123 9.95 -15.61 -10.39
C LYS A 123 11.38 -15.11 -10.67
N SER A 124 11.76 -13.91 -10.23
CA SER A 124 13.07 -13.32 -10.57
C SER A 124 14.13 -13.45 -9.47
N GLU A 125 13.78 -13.86 -8.25
CA GLU A 125 14.73 -13.98 -7.14
C GLU A 125 14.78 -15.41 -6.59
N GLU A 126 15.37 -16.34 -7.36
CA GLU A 126 15.89 -17.57 -6.78
C GLU A 126 17.00 -17.21 -5.78
N GLY A 127 16.69 -17.20 -4.48
CA GLY A 127 17.68 -17.26 -3.40
C GLY A 127 17.81 -16.05 -2.48
N LYS A 128 16.96 -15.02 -2.59
CA LYS A 128 16.78 -14.01 -1.54
C LYS A 128 15.30 -14.00 -1.16
N ASP A 129 14.99 -14.02 0.13
CA ASP A 129 13.64 -13.69 0.58
C ASP A 129 13.37 -12.26 0.13
N PRO A 130 12.44 -12.01 -0.82
CA PRO A 130 12.04 -10.65 -1.10
C PRO A 130 11.54 -10.06 0.23
N ASN A 131 11.96 -8.84 0.56
CA ASN A 131 11.44 -8.15 1.75
C ASN A 131 9.91 -8.35 1.80
N PRO A 132 9.35 -8.84 2.92
CA PRO A 132 7.92 -9.09 3.01
C PRO A 132 7.15 -7.84 2.59
N ILE A 133 6.01 -8.00 1.91
CA ILE A 133 5.16 -6.86 1.50
C ILE A 133 4.87 -5.92 2.68
N GLU A 134 4.75 -6.48 3.89
CA GLU A 134 4.58 -5.72 5.13
C GLU A 134 5.74 -4.75 5.41
N CYS A 135 6.98 -5.15 5.10
CA CYS A 135 8.16 -4.33 5.33
C CYS A 135 8.17 -3.10 4.42
N GLU A 136 7.81 -3.26 3.15
CA GLU A 136 7.72 -2.15 2.19
C GLU A 136 6.59 -1.18 2.57
N ILE A 137 5.41 -1.70 2.94
CA ILE A 137 4.29 -0.89 3.43
C ILE A 137 4.70 -0.16 4.71
N CYS A 138 5.33 -0.84 5.66
CA CYS A 138 5.77 -0.25 6.91
C CYS A 138 6.75 0.91 6.69
N LYS A 139 7.77 0.71 5.85
CA LYS A 139 8.77 1.75 5.55
C LYS A 139 8.11 2.99 4.94
N ALA A 140 7.13 2.79 4.05
CA ALA A 140 6.34 3.87 3.50
C ALA A 140 5.50 4.59 4.57
N ILE A 141 4.84 3.85 5.47
CA ILE A 141 4.10 4.42 6.61
C ILE A 141 5.02 5.29 7.45
N VAL A 142 6.18 4.78 7.88
CA VAL A 142 7.12 5.54 8.71
C VAL A 142 7.53 6.83 8.01
N SER A 143 7.87 6.77 6.73
CA SER A 143 8.29 7.95 5.96
C SER A 143 7.21 9.03 5.95
N VAL A 144 5.96 8.67 5.63
CA VAL A 144 4.85 9.62 5.55
C VAL A 144 4.47 10.13 6.95
N LEU A 145 4.35 9.22 7.92
CA LEU A 145 3.96 9.55 9.28
C LEU A 145 4.96 10.50 9.95
N CYS A 146 6.26 10.29 9.73
CA CYS A 146 7.29 11.21 10.20
C CYS A 146 7.18 12.61 9.59
N GLY A 147 6.85 12.72 8.30
CA GLY A 147 6.59 14.00 7.64
C GLY A 147 5.40 14.72 8.26
N LEU A 148 4.26 14.01 8.40
CA LEU A 148 3.03 14.56 8.98
C LEU A 148 3.23 15.03 10.43
N LEU A 149 3.92 14.25 11.24
CA LEU A 149 4.20 14.62 12.63
C LEU A 149 5.14 15.83 12.73
N ALA A 150 6.13 15.94 11.83
CA ALA A 150 7.01 17.11 11.74
C ALA A 150 6.26 18.38 11.32
N GLU A 151 5.22 18.24 10.49
CA GLU A 151 4.31 19.32 10.09
C GLU A 151 3.26 19.68 11.16
N GLY A 152 3.23 18.96 12.28
CA GLY A 152 2.31 19.22 13.39
C GLY A 152 0.90 18.65 13.20
N VAL A 153 0.74 17.66 12.32
CA VAL A 153 -0.54 16.92 12.17
C VAL A 153 -0.85 16.19 13.48
N ALA A 154 -2.09 16.30 13.95
CA ALA A 154 -2.51 15.69 15.20
C ALA A 154 -2.47 14.16 15.12
N GLU A 155 -2.01 13.52 16.20
CA GLU A 155 -1.89 12.06 16.31
C GLU A 155 -3.21 11.32 16.00
N SER A 156 -4.34 11.92 16.38
CA SER A 156 -5.68 11.35 16.19
C SER A 156 -6.12 11.22 14.72
N VAL A 157 -5.43 11.90 13.79
CA VAL A 157 -5.71 11.85 12.34
C VAL A 157 -4.49 11.46 11.53
N ALA A 158 -3.31 11.36 12.16
CA ALA A 158 -2.04 11.13 11.47
C ALA A 158 -2.06 9.82 10.67
N CYS A 159 -2.65 8.75 11.20
CA CYS A 159 -2.74 7.48 10.47
C CYS A 159 -3.77 7.48 9.35
N ASP A 160 -4.88 8.21 9.50
CA ASP A 160 -5.85 8.38 8.41
C ASP A 160 -5.20 9.09 7.21
N GLU A 161 -4.47 10.18 7.48
CA GLU A 161 -3.74 10.95 6.45
C GLU A 161 -2.58 10.12 5.87
N ALA A 162 -1.78 9.46 6.72
CA ALA A 162 -0.65 8.65 6.27
C ALA A 162 -1.10 7.51 5.36
N CYS A 163 -2.13 6.77 5.74
CA CYS A 163 -2.60 5.64 4.96
C CYS A 163 -3.31 6.05 3.67
N GLY A 164 -3.93 7.24 3.64
CA GLY A 164 -4.44 7.81 2.40
C GLY A 164 -3.33 8.07 1.37
N GLU A 165 -2.12 8.35 1.82
CA GLU A 165 -0.96 8.65 0.99
C GLU A 165 -0.17 7.39 0.62
N VAL A 166 0.16 6.55 1.61
CA VAL A 166 1.01 5.38 1.46
C VAL A 166 0.48 4.41 0.42
N CYS A 167 -0.83 4.10 0.46
CA CYS A 167 -1.36 3.08 -0.45
C CYS A 167 -1.35 3.53 -1.91
N LEU A 168 -1.32 4.84 -2.20
CA LEU A 168 -1.22 5.35 -3.58
C LEU A 168 0.11 5.02 -4.23
N ILE A 169 1.18 4.82 -3.47
CA ILE A 169 2.49 4.41 -4.01
C ILE A 169 2.37 3.06 -4.75
N PHE A 170 1.41 2.24 -4.36
CA PHE A 170 1.17 0.90 -4.92
C PHE A 170 0.04 0.87 -5.96
N ILE A 171 -0.41 2.02 -6.47
CA ILE A 171 -1.57 2.14 -7.39
C ILE A 171 -1.43 1.38 -8.72
N GLU A 172 -0.25 0.85 -9.05
CA GLU A 172 -0.05 0.04 -10.25
C GLU A 172 0.06 -1.48 -9.93
N ASP A 173 0.30 -1.85 -8.67
CA ASP A 173 0.29 -3.25 -8.20
C ASP A 173 -1.00 -3.55 -7.42
N PRO A 174 -1.96 -4.28 -8.02
CA PRO A 174 -3.24 -4.49 -7.39
C PRO A 174 -3.21 -5.40 -6.16
N VAL A 175 -2.21 -6.28 -6.05
CA VAL A 175 -2.06 -7.16 -4.90
C VAL A 175 -1.63 -6.32 -3.70
N ILE A 176 -0.56 -5.54 -3.87
CA ILE A 176 0.01 -4.73 -2.79
C ILE A 176 -0.95 -3.58 -2.43
N TYR A 177 -1.58 -2.94 -3.41
CA TYR A 177 -2.63 -1.93 -3.15
C TYR A 177 -3.77 -2.51 -2.30
N GLY A 178 -4.28 -3.68 -2.69
CA GLY A 178 -5.36 -4.37 -1.98
C GLY A 178 -4.99 -4.71 -0.53
N ILE A 179 -3.76 -5.18 -0.30
CA ILE A 179 -3.23 -5.46 1.03
C ILE A 179 -3.08 -4.17 1.84
N CYS A 180 -2.43 -3.15 1.26
CA CYS A 180 -2.15 -1.88 1.93
C CYS A 180 -3.43 -1.24 2.47
N VAL A 181 -4.48 -1.17 1.64
CA VAL A 181 -5.76 -0.57 2.03
C VAL A 181 -6.36 -1.24 3.27
N VAL A 182 -6.11 -2.53 3.48
CA VAL A 182 -6.64 -3.32 4.61
C VAL A 182 -5.75 -3.26 5.85
N ILE A 183 -4.43 -3.29 5.68
CA ILE A 183 -3.49 -3.38 6.82
C ILE A 183 -2.93 -2.03 7.29
N CYS A 184 -3.00 -0.99 6.46
CA CYS A 184 -2.25 0.24 6.72
C CYS A 184 -2.64 0.90 8.05
N ILE A 185 -3.94 1.06 8.34
CA ILE A 185 -4.37 1.71 9.59
C ILE A 185 -3.90 0.93 10.83
N PRO A 186 -4.19 -0.39 10.96
CA PRO A 186 -3.61 -1.22 12.02
C PRO A 186 -2.09 -1.08 12.20
N SER A 187 -1.34 -1.17 11.10
CA SER A 187 0.12 -1.06 11.13
C SER A 187 0.59 0.34 11.49
N CYS A 188 -0.12 1.36 11.04
CA CYS A 188 0.18 2.75 11.36
C CYS A 188 -0.07 3.04 12.84
N ASP A 189 -1.17 2.56 13.42
CA ASP A 189 -1.45 2.79 14.84
C ASP A 189 -0.35 2.20 15.73
N GLU A 190 0.14 1.00 15.42
CA GLU A 190 1.28 0.39 16.13
C GLU A 190 2.57 1.21 15.96
N LEU A 191 2.86 1.66 14.74
CA LEU A 191 4.05 2.48 14.45
C LEU A 191 3.98 3.87 15.08
N LEU A 192 2.81 4.50 15.11
CA LEU A 192 2.59 5.80 15.72
C LEU A 192 2.87 5.72 17.23
N GLN A 193 2.35 4.69 17.90
CA GLN A 193 2.65 4.45 19.32
C GLN A 193 4.14 4.23 19.55
N LEU A 194 4.81 3.46 18.68
CA LEU A 194 6.26 3.25 18.76
C LEU A 194 7.03 4.57 18.57
N ILE A 195 6.68 5.38 17.58
CA ILE A 195 7.29 6.68 17.29
C ILE A 195 7.12 7.64 18.47
N ILE A 196 5.91 7.75 19.02
CA ILE A 196 5.63 8.60 20.19
C ILE A 196 6.44 8.12 21.41
N SER A 197 6.50 6.82 21.64
CA SER A 197 7.24 6.25 22.79
C SER A 197 8.75 6.52 22.75
N LEU A 198 9.32 6.59 21.54
CA LEU A 198 10.74 6.91 21.32
C LEU A 198 11.00 8.41 21.24
N GLY A 199 9.96 9.21 21.04
CA GLY A 199 10.04 10.62 20.66
C GLY A 199 10.19 10.78 19.14
N VAL A 200 9.34 11.64 18.54
CA VAL A 200 9.22 11.81 17.08
C VAL A 200 10.57 12.07 16.42
N ALA A 201 11.34 13.05 16.91
CA ALA A 201 12.63 13.40 16.31
C ALA A 201 13.64 12.22 16.32
N THR A 202 13.70 11.49 17.43
CA THR A 202 14.58 10.32 17.56
C THR A 202 14.12 9.17 16.66
N ALA A 203 12.83 8.83 16.70
CA ALA A 203 12.27 7.75 15.91
C ALA A 203 12.44 8.01 14.41
N CYS A 204 12.12 9.21 13.94
CA CYS A 204 12.25 9.59 12.54
C CYS A 204 13.72 9.70 12.10
N GLY A 205 14.64 10.03 13.00
CA GLY A 205 16.08 9.98 12.74
C GLY A 205 16.65 8.56 12.62
N LEU A 206 16.07 7.58 13.30
CA LEU A 206 16.44 6.16 13.18
C LEU A 206 15.93 5.54 11.86
N GLY A 207 14.86 6.09 11.29
CA GLY A 207 14.35 5.75 9.97
C GLY A 207 13.46 4.50 9.92
N GLY A 208 12.88 4.28 8.74
CA GLY A 208 11.91 3.20 8.49
C GLY A 208 12.44 1.80 8.73
N GLU A 209 13.69 1.52 8.36
CA GLU A 209 14.30 0.19 8.57
C GLU A 209 14.25 -0.22 10.04
N TYR A 210 14.78 0.62 10.92
CA TYR A 210 14.87 0.34 12.34
C TYR A 210 13.48 0.23 12.98
N LEU A 211 12.59 1.18 12.68
CA LEU A 211 11.25 1.19 13.27
C LEU A 211 10.42 -0.02 12.81
N CYS A 212 10.53 -0.41 11.55
CA CYS A 212 9.82 -1.56 11.02
C CYS A 212 10.39 -2.89 11.50
N GLN A 213 11.70 -3.01 11.68
CA GLN A 213 12.29 -4.17 12.36
C GLN A 213 11.82 -4.26 13.82
N LYS A 214 11.77 -3.13 14.52
CA LYS A 214 11.31 -3.07 15.91
C LYS A 214 9.81 -3.36 16.07
N ALA A 215 9.00 -2.98 15.07
CA ALA A 215 7.60 -3.39 14.95
C ALA A 215 7.44 -4.85 14.49
N GLY A 216 8.54 -5.52 14.10
CA GLY A 216 8.53 -6.90 13.61
C GLY A 216 7.89 -7.08 12.24
N LEU A 217 7.79 -5.99 11.45
CA LEU A 217 7.27 -5.95 10.08
C LEU A 217 8.39 -6.06 9.02
N CYS A 218 9.64 -5.86 9.42
CA CYS A 218 10.84 -6.20 8.65
C CYS A 218 11.67 -7.24 9.41
N CYS A 219 12.40 -8.08 8.68
CA CYS A 219 13.32 -9.07 9.22
C CYS A 219 14.78 -8.61 9.06
#